data_AF-A0AAJ2I2B3-F1
#
_entry.id   AF-A0AAJ2I2B3-F1
#
_cell.length_a   1.000
_cell.length_b   1.000
_cell.length_c   1.000
_cell.angle_alpha   90.00
_cell.angle_beta   90.00
_cell.angle_gamma   90.00
#
_symmetry.space_group_name_H-M   'P 1'
#
loop_
_entity.id
_entity.type
_entity.pdbx_description
1 polymer ?
#
loop_
_entity_poly.entity_id
_entity_poly.type
_entity_poly.pdbx_seq_one_letter_code
_entity_poly.pdbx_strand_id
1 'polypeptide(L)'
;MSQRIAIIGAGLGGLTLAIDLQRKGLDVRIYEQTAVLREVGAAVPHHGQAANQSIEDAIVLSDLLSSTTDWDHARAEYERRRRFRTRKIVDASVTVGEMLHLPDGARARERNTRLASPDALDRDLDWIHSFRADEQVPEAPAVGG
;
A
#
# COMPACT_ATOMS: atom_id res chain seq x y z
N MET A 1 -14.95 19.31 -22.11
CA MET A 1 -13.55 19.73 -21.83
C MET A 1 -12.81 18.52 -21.31
N SER A 2 -11.60 18.24 -21.78
CA SER A 2 -10.78 17.14 -21.23
C SER A 2 -10.29 17.53 -19.83
N GLN A 3 -10.42 16.64 -18.84
CA GLN A 3 -9.82 16.86 -17.53
C GLN A 3 -8.30 16.77 -17.63
N ARG A 4 -7.63 17.79 -17.08
CA ARG A 4 -6.17 17.84 -16.98
C ARG A 4 -5.76 17.56 -15.55
N ILE A 5 -4.96 16.53 -15.37
CA ILE A 5 -4.51 16.05 -14.06
C ILE A 5 -3.02 16.39 -13.89
N ALA A 6 -2.70 17.09 -12.81
CA ALA A 6 -1.32 17.34 -12.42
C ALA A 6 -0.92 16.37 -11.31
N ILE A 7 0.19 15.65 -11.49
CA ILE A 7 0.79 14.78 -10.48
C ILE A 7 2.08 15.44 -9.99
N ILE A 8 2.24 15.59 -8.68
CA ILE A 8 3.43 16.15 -8.05
C ILE A 8 4.22 15.00 -7.44
N GLY A 9 5.43 14.76 -7.94
CA GLY A 9 6.32 13.65 -7.58
C GLY A 9 6.40 12.57 -8.67
N ALA A 10 7.61 12.23 -9.10
CA ALA A 10 7.91 11.19 -10.09
C ALA A 10 8.43 9.89 -9.47
N GLY A 11 8.07 9.61 -8.21
CA GLY A 11 8.35 8.33 -7.56
C GLY A 11 7.48 7.19 -8.11
N LEU A 12 7.65 5.99 -7.54
CA LEU A 12 6.92 4.77 -7.94
C LEU A 12 5.41 4.97 -8.06
N GLY A 13 4.76 5.53 -7.03
CA GLY A 13 3.32 5.79 -7.05
C GLY A 13 2.90 6.83 -8.10
N GLY A 14 3.64 7.93 -8.23
CA GLY A 14 3.33 9.01 -9.19
C GLY A 14 3.47 8.56 -10.65
N LEU A 15 4.54 7.84 -10.99
CA LEU A 15 4.73 7.28 -12.33
C LEU A 15 3.71 6.19 -12.65
N THR A 16 3.42 5.31 -11.68
CA THR A 16 2.40 4.26 -11.86
C THR A 16 1.02 4.88 -12.13
N LEU A 17 0.63 5.87 -11.32
CA LEU A 17 -0.63 6.60 -11.48
C LEU A 17 -0.69 7.29 -12.85
N ALA A 18 0.39 7.97 -13.26
CA ALA A 18 0.44 8.67 -14.53
C ALA A 18 0.28 7.72 -15.73
N ILE A 19 0.98 6.59 -15.71
CA ILE A 19 0.91 5.59 -16.78
C ILE A 19 -0.51 5.04 -16.89
N ASP A 20 -1.14 4.67 -15.77
CA ASP A 20 -2.48 4.08 -15.81
C ASP A 20 -3.55 5.08 -16.26
N LEU A 21 -3.50 6.33 -15.76
CA LEU A 21 -4.39 7.41 -16.20
C LEU A 21 -4.21 7.73 -17.69
N GLN A 22 -2.96 7.74 -18.21
CA GLN A 22 -2.70 7.92 -19.63
C GLN A 22 -3.28 6.77 -20.47
N ARG A 23 -3.18 5.52 -20.00
CA ARG A 23 -3.83 4.36 -20.66
C ARG A 23 -5.35 4.47 -20.67
N LYS A 24 -5.94 5.15 -19.68
CA LYS A 24 -7.37 5.50 -19.62
C LYS A 24 -7.74 6.73 -20.45
N GLY A 25 -6.79 7.32 -21.19
CA GLY A 25 -7.03 8.43 -22.12
C GLY A 25 -7.11 9.81 -21.47
N LEU A 26 -6.67 9.95 -20.21
CA LEU A 26 -6.66 11.22 -19.50
C LEU A 26 -5.40 12.03 -19.78
N ASP A 27 -5.53 13.36 -19.80
CA ASP A 27 -4.40 14.28 -19.97
C ASP A 27 -3.69 14.47 -18.61
N VAL A 28 -2.48 13.94 -18.51
CA VAL A 28 -1.71 13.90 -17.26
C VAL A 28 -0.35 14.54 -17.44
N ARG A 29 0.03 15.39 -16.48
CA ARG A 29 1.38 15.96 -16.41
C ARG A 29 2.01 15.76 -15.03
N ILE A 30 3.23 15.23 -15.05
CA ILE A 30 4.04 15.01 -13.84
C ILE A 30 4.97 16.20 -13.63
N TYR A 31 5.08 16.64 -12.38
CA TYR A 31 6.02 17.66 -11.92
C TYR A 31 6.92 17.05 -10.83
N GLU A 32 8.24 17.18 -10.98
CA GLU A 32 9.22 16.69 -10.02
C GLU A 32 10.26 17.79 -9.77
N GLN A 33 10.64 17.98 -8.51
CA GLN A 33 11.62 18.96 -8.08
C GLN A 33 13.04 18.40 -8.09
N THR A 34 13.22 17.09 -7.83
CA THR A 34 14.55 16.48 -7.81
C THR A 34 15.05 16.09 -9.20
N ALA A 35 16.29 16.47 -9.52
CA ALA A 35 16.97 16.00 -10.73
C ALA A 35 17.39 14.52 -10.66
N VAL A 36 17.36 13.94 -9.46
CA VAL A 36 17.78 12.55 -9.18
C VAL A 36 16.70 11.86 -8.35
N LEU A 37 16.26 10.68 -8.78
CA LEU A 37 15.31 9.86 -8.02
C LEU A 37 15.92 9.49 -6.66
N ARG A 38 15.21 9.83 -5.58
CA ARG A 38 15.57 9.46 -4.21
C ARG A 38 14.35 8.80 -3.57
N GLU A 39 14.56 7.69 -2.88
CA GLU A 39 13.50 7.06 -2.10
C GLU A 39 13.24 7.92 -0.85
N VAL A 40 12.03 8.48 -0.77
CA VAL A 40 11.55 9.25 0.39
C VAL A 40 10.24 8.62 0.84
N GLY A 41 10.22 8.10 2.06
CA GLY A 41 9.06 7.39 2.64
C GLY A 41 9.43 5.94 2.94
N ALA A 42 9.68 5.65 4.23
CA ALA A 42 9.96 4.31 4.70
C ALA A 42 8.88 3.89 5.69
N ALA A 43 8.02 2.96 5.29
CA ALA A 43 7.34 2.13 6.28
C ALA A 43 8.38 1.23 6.95
N VAL A 44 8.11 0.79 8.18
CA VAL A 44 8.97 -0.18 8.87
C VAL A 44 9.20 -1.38 7.94
N PRO A 45 10.46 -1.72 7.59
CA PRO A 45 10.74 -2.48 6.36
C PRO A 45 10.48 -3.99 6.50
N HIS A 46 9.99 -4.46 7.64
CA HIS A 46 9.94 -5.88 7.98
C HIS A 46 9.01 -6.73 7.09
N HIS A 47 8.13 -6.11 6.31
CA HIS A 47 7.37 -6.78 5.24
C HIS A 47 7.70 -6.31 3.81
N GLY A 48 8.61 -5.35 3.64
CA GLY A 48 8.96 -4.79 2.32
C GLY A 48 7.80 -4.13 1.57
N GLN A 49 6.74 -3.68 2.25
CA GLN A 49 5.49 -3.25 1.60
C GLN A 49 5.42 -1.78 1.19
N ALA A 50 6.42 -0.95 1.50
CA ALA A 50 6.32 0.50 1.24
C ALA A 50 6.03 0.85 -0.23
N ALA A 51 6.78 0.22 -1.15
CA ALA A 51 6.57 0.39 -2.60
C ALA A 51 5.21 -0.16 -3.04
N ASN A 52 4.83 -1.34 -2.55
CA ASN A 52 3.56 -1.99 -2.90
C ASN A 52 2.36 -1.13 -2.47
N GLN A 53 2.41 -0.50 -1.31
CA GLN A 53 1.35 0.42 -0.87
C GLN A 53 1.20 1.62 -1.79
N SER A 54 2.30 2.20 -2.27
CA SER A 54 2.25 3.29 -3.25
C SER A 54 1.66 2.85 -4.59
N ILE A 55 1.90 1.60 -5.01
CA ILE A 55 1.33 1.02 -6.24
C ILE A 55 -0.18 0.78 -6.05
N GLU A 56 -0.59 0.19 -4.92
CA GLU A 56 -2.00 -0.01 -4.60
C GLU A 56 -2.76 1.33 -4.51
N ASP A 57 -2.17 2.38 -3.93
CA ASP A 57 -2.74 3.73 -3.89
C ASP A 57 -2.92 4.30 -5.30
N ALA A 58 -1.92 4.11 -6.18
CA ALA A 58 -1.98 4.56 -7.57
C ALA A 58 -3.11 3.88 -8.36
N ILE A 59 -3.33 2.57 -8.18
CA ILE A 59 -4.43 1.84 -8.81
C ILE A 59 -5.78 2.43 -8.37
N VAL A 60 -5.98 2.58 -7.06
CA VAL A 60 -7.25 3.10 -6.53
C VAL A 60 -7.51 4.54 -6.97
N LEU A 61 -6.50 5.41 -6.90
CA LEU A 61 -6.62 6.80 -7.37
C LEU A 61 -6.94 6.85 -8.87
N SER A 62 -6.30 6.00 -9.68
CA SER A 62 -6.54 5.95 -11.11
C SER A 62 -7.98 5.58 -11.43
N ASP A 63 -8.52 4.57 -10.75
CA ASP A 63 -9.92 4.17 -10.92
C ASP A 63 -10.87 5.31 -10.57
N LEU A 64 -10.66 5.95 -9.41
CA LEU A 64 -11.52 7.02 -8.93
C LEU A 64 -11.50 8.24 -9.86
N LEU A 65 -10.31 8.72 -10.21
CA LEU A 65 -10.13 9.88 -11.09
C LEU A 65 -10.65 9.64 -12.52
N SER A 66 -10.70 8.38 -12.98
CA SER A 66 -11.29 8.05 -14.28
C SER A 66 -12.81 7.89 -14.25
N SER A 67 -13.38 7.66 -13.06
CA SER A 67 -14.80 7.35 -12.89
C SER A 67 -15.67 8.54 -12.53
N THR A 68 -15.10 9.60 -11.93
CA THR A 68 -15.86 10.75 -11.45
C THR A 68 -15.06 12.05 -11.49
N THR A 69 -15.76 13.17 -11.67
CA THR A 69 -15.20 14.52 -11.51
C THR A 69 -15.52 15.13 -10.14
N ASP A 70 -16.31 14.45 -9.32
CA ASP A 70 -16.62 14.84 -7.94
C ASP A 70 -15.45 14.48 -7.02
N TRP A 71 -14.69 15.51 -6.65
CA TRP A 71 -13.50 15.35 -5.81
C TRP A 71 -13.82 14.88 -4.40
N ASP A 72 -14.90 15.38 -3.79
CA ASP A 72 -15.24 15.01 -2.42
C ASP A 72 -15.66 13.55 -2.34
N HIS A 73 -16.42 13.08 -3.34
CA HIS A 73 -16.74 11.67 -3.48
C HIS A 73 -15.49 10.81 -3.69
N ALA A 74 -14.62 11.18 -4.65
CA ALA A 74 -13.39 10.44 -4.93
C ALA A 74 -12.47 10.35 -3.70
N ARG A 75 -12.31 11.45 -2.96
CA ARG A 75 -11.48 11.50 -1.74
C ARG A 75 -12.04 10.60 -0.64
N ALA A 76 -13.34 10.65 -0.39
CA ALA A 76 -13.97 9.81 0.62
C ALA A 76 -13.84 8.31 0.27
N GLU A 77 -13.99 7.97 -1.00
CA GLU A 77 -13.88 6.59 -1.47
C GLU A 77 -12.44 6.07 -1.44
N TYR A 78 -11.46 6.91 -1.79
CA TYR A 78 -10.04 6.61 -1.62
C TYR A 78 -9.73 6.28 -0.16
N GLU A 79 -10.16 7.15 0.76
CA GLU A 79 -9.93 6.94 2.20
C GLU A 79 -10.56 5.62 2.67
N ARG A 80 -11.79 5.33 2.24
CA ARG A 80 -12.49 4.08 2.57
C ARG A 80 -11.73 2.84 2.08
N ARG A 81 -11.16 2.87 0.88
CA ARG A 81 -10.43 1.72 0.28
C ARG A 81 -9.02 1.55 0.83
N ARG A 82 -8.35 2.63 1.24
CA ARG A 82 -6.91 2.60 1.55
C ARG A 82 -6.58 2.73 3.03
N ARG A 83 -7.33 3.53 3.79
CA ARG A 83 -6.97 3.86 5.19
C ARG A 83 -6.72 2.63 6.05
N PHE A 84 -7.64 1.67 6.03
CA PHE A 84 -7.51 0.48 6.87
C PHE A 84 -6.43 -0.48 6.35
N ARG A 85 -6.34 -0.67 5.03
CA ARG A 85 -5.32 -1.51 4.39
C ARG A 85 -3.90 -1.03 4.73
N THR A 86 -3.62 0.26 4.53
CA THR A 86 -2.31 0.86 4.82
C THR A 86 -1.98 0.77 6.30
N ARG A 87 -2.96 1.07 7.18
CA ARG A 87 -2.79 0.96 8.64
C ARG A 87 -2.44 -0.47 9.05
N LYS A 88 -3.19 -1.46 8.56
CA LYS A 88 -2.97 -2.89 8.89
C LYS A 88 -1.57 -3.35 8.47
N ILE A 89 -1.07 -2.91 7.31
CA ILE A 89 0.32 -3.20 6.89
C ILE A 89 1.36 -2.57 7.81
N VAL A 90 1.16 -1.31 8.21
CA VAL A 90 2.08 -0.62 9.11
C VAL A 90 2.12 -1.33 10.47
N ASP A 91 0.95 -1.58 11.05
CA ASP A 91 0.84 -2.24 12.36
C ASP A 91 1.44 -3.65 12.30
N ALA A 92 1.14 -4.44 11.26
CA ALA A 92 1.74 -5.76 11.07
C ALA A 92 3.27 -5.68 10.95
N SER A 93 3.80 -4.68 10.23
CA SER A 93 5.26 -4.49 10.06
C SER A 93 5.95 -4.15 11.36
N VAL A 94 5.32 -3.36 12.24
CA VAL A 94 5.80 -3.11 13.60
C VAL A 94 5.81 -4.41 14.41
N THR A 95 4.68 -5.16 14.42
CA THR A 95 4.57 -6.42 15.17
C THR A 95 5.61 -7.45 14.73
N VAL A 96 5.86 -7.58 13.42
CA VAL A 96 6.91 -8.47 12.93
C VAL A 96 8.29 -7.96 13.33
N GLY A 97 8.53 -6.65 13.31
CA GLY A 97 9.75 -6.06 13.86
C GLY A 97 10.00 -6.47 15.30
N GLU A 98 9.02 -6.30 16.18
CA GLU A 98 9.11 -6.70 17.58
C GLU A 98 9.35 -8.21 17.74
N MET A 99 8.61 -9.03 16.98
CA MET A 99 8.74 -10.49 16.99
C MET A 99 10.14 -10.95 16.53
N LEU A 100 10.72 -10.27 15.54
CA LEU A 100 12.03 -10.61 15.02
C LEU A 100 13.17 -10.29 16.01
N HIS A 101 13.00 -9.27 16.85
CA HIS A 101 13.99 -8.76 17.80
C HIS A 101 13.75 -9.22 19.26
N LEU A 102 13.02 -10.31 19.48
CA LEU A 102 12.87 -10.89 20.82
C LEU A 102 14.24 -11.23 21.43
N PRO A 103 14.46 -10.97 22.74
CA PRO A 103 15.68 -11.38 23.42
C PRO A 103 15.79 -12.91 23.47
N ASP A 104 17.01 -13.41 23.62
CA ASP A 104 17.26 -14.85 23.75
C ASP A 104 16.44 -15.46 24.90
N GLY A 105 15.76 -16.57 24.62
CA GLY A 105 14.92 -17.21 25.60
C GLY A 105 13.90 -18.18 25.00
N ALA A 106 12.96 -18.64 25.84
CA ALA A 106 11.94 -19.60 25.43
C ALA A 106 11.06 -19.06 24.28
N ARG A 107 10.67 -17.77 24.35
CA ARG A 107 9.86 -17.11 23.32
C ARG A 107 10.58 -17.00 21.98
N ALA A 108 11.88 -16.69 21.99
CA ALA A 108 12.68 -16.66 20.75
C ALA A 108 12.83 -18.06 20.12
N ARG A 109 13.01 -19.11 20.95
CA ARG A 109 13.05 -20.49 20.48
C ARG A 109 11.72 -20.94 19.88
N GLU A 110 10.60 -20.66 20.56
CA GLU A 110 9.26 -20.95 20.05
C GLU A 110 9.00 -20.26 18.70
N ARG A 111 9.33 -18.98 18.60
CA ARG A 111 9.27 -18.21 17.35
C ARG A 111 10.12 -18.86 16.26
N ASN A 112 11.36 -19.25 16.54
CA ASN A 112 12.26 -19.87 15.56
C ASN A 112 11.70 -21.21 15.07
N THR A 113 11.17 -22.03 15.98
CA THR A 113 10.49 -23.29 15.62
C THR A 113 9.29 -23.03 14.70
N ARG A 114 8.48 -22.02 15.02
CA ARG A 114 7.32 -21.63 14.18
C ARG A 114 7.76 -21.18 12.78
N LEU A 115 8.78 -20.33 12.69
CA LEU A 115 9.29 -19.80 11.41
C LEU A 115 10.05 -20.84 10.57
N ALA A 116 10.56 -21.92 11.18
CA ALA A 116 11.20 -23.01 10.46
C ALA A 116 10.20 -23.94 9.73
N SER A 117 8.90 -23.80 9.99
CA SER A 117 7.86 -24.56 9.27
C SER A 117 7.79 -24.08 7.81
N PRO A 118 7.74 -24.99 6.81
CA PRO A 118 7.68 -24.63 5.39
C PRO A 118 6.54 -23.67 5.04
N ASP A 119 5.38 -23.82 5.68
CA ASP A 119 4.18 -23.02 5.39
C ASP A 119 4.08 -21.74 6.25
N ALA A 120 5.09 -21.44 7.07
CA ALA A 120 5.02 -20.30 8.00
C ALA A 120 4.86 -18.96 7.26
N LEU A 121 5.45 -18.85 6.07
CA LEU A 121 5.36 -17.65 5.24
C LEU A 121 4.01 -17.55 4.54
N ASP A 122 3.50 -18.66 4.00
CA ASP A 122 2.26 -18.65 3.20
C ASP A 122 1.03 -18.37 4.06
N ARG A 123 0.91 -18.99 5.25
CA ARG A 123 -0.25 -18.77 6.12
C ARG A 123 -0.34 -17.35 6.68
N ASP A 124 0.80 -16.76 7.03
CA ASP A 124 0.83 -15.48 7.75
C ASP A 124 0.82 -14.27 6.79
N LEU A 125 1.19 -14.45 5.52
CA LEU A 125 1.33 -13.37 4.53
C LEU A 125 0.31 -13.39 3.39
N ASP A 126 -0.53 -14.43 3.26
CA ASP A 126 -1.49 -14.51 2.16
C ASP A 126 -2.36 -13.25 2.06
N TRP A 127 -2.90 -12.75 3.18
CA TRP A 127 -3.72 -11.53 3.19
C TRP A 127 -2.98 -10.26 2.68
N ILE A 128 -1.64 -10.28 2.64
CA ILE A 128 -0.84 -9.21 2.03
C ILE A 128 -0.70 -9.45 0.53
N HIS A 129 -0.38 -10.68 0.12
CA HIS A 129 -0.03 -11.04 -1.26
C HIS A 129 -1.23 -11.30 -2.17
N SER A 130 -2.37 -11.72 -1.62
CA SER A 130 -3.61 -12.00 -2.36
C SER A 130 -4.54 -10.80 -2.46
N PHE A 131 -4.20 -9.67 -1.84
CA PHE A 131 -5.02 -8.46 -1.85
C PHE A 131 -5.06 -7.80 -3.24
N ARG A 132 -6.28 -7.44 -3.69
CA ARG A 132 -6.56 -6.84 -5.01
C ARG A 132 -7.13 -5.43 -4.82
N ALA A 133 -6.32 -4.39 -5.01
CA ALA A 133 -6.71 -3.01 -4.68
C ALA A 133 -7.82 -2.42 -5.58
N ASP A 134 -7.96 -2.95 -6.78
CA ASP A 134 -8.99 -2.65 -7.78
C ASP A 134 -10.34 -3.31 -7.45
N GLU A 135 -10.33 -4.44 -6.75
CA GLU A 135 -11.51 -5.29 -6.53
C GLU A 135 -12.03 -5.26 -5.09
N GLN A 136 -11.13 -5.03 -4.12
CA GLN A 136 -11.41 -5.27 -2.70
C GLN A 136 -11.41 -3.97 -1.89
N VAL A 137 -12.30 -3.93 -0.90
CA VAL A 137 -12.28 -2.95 0.18
C VAL A 137 -11.83 -3.68 1.44
N PRO A 138 -10.82 -3.18 2.17
CA PRO A 138 -10.33 -3.86 3.35
C PRO A 138 -11.42 -3.82 4.44
N GLU A 139 -11.78 -4.99 4.97
CA GLU A 139 -12.73 -5.10 6.08
C GLU A 139 -12.16 -4.38 7.30
N ALA A 140 -12.95 -3.51 7.95
CA ALA A 140 -12.57 -2.99 9.26
C ALA A 140 -12.35 -4.16 10.23
N PRO A 141 -11.45 -4.05 11.23
CA PRO A 141 -11.36 -5.10 12.22
C PRO A 141 -12.73 -5.23 12.87
N ALA A 142 -13.24 -6.45 13.02
CA ALA A 142 -14.37 -6.68 13.89
C ALA A 142 -14.03 -6.00 15.23
N VAL A 143 -14.86 -5.06 15.66
CA VAL A 143 -14.73 -4.47 16.99
C VAL A 143 -14.97 -5.63 17.96
N GLY A 144 -13.91 -6.29 18.38
CA GLY A 144 -13.96 -7.38 19.34
C GLY A 144 -14.40 -6.81 20.68
N GLY A 145 -15.52 -7.32 21.19
CA GLY A 145 -15.96 -7.13 22.58
C GLY A 145 -15.20 -8.00 23.56
#